data_AF-A0A5S3YD88-F1
#
_entry.id   AF-A0A5S3YD88-F1
#
_cell.length_a   1.000
_cell.length_b   1.000
_cell.length_c   1.000
_cell.angle_alpha   90.00
_cell.angle_beta   90.00
_cell.angle_gamma   90.00
#
_symmetry.space_group_name_H-M   'P 1'
#
loop_
_entity.id
_entity.type
_entity.pdbx_description
1 polymer ?
#
loop_
_entity_poly.entity_id
_entity_poly.type
_entity_poly.pdbx_seq_one_letter_code
_entity_poly.pdbx_strand_id
1 'polypeptide(L)' 'MSKTPDFNVGDIVKLKSGGPDMTVKEVRINIRDEFTGNYRCQWFAGKKLDLGDFPQESLLKVEAVI' A
#
# COMPACT_ATOMS: atom_id res chain seq x y z
N MET A 1 2.59 0.53 -21.41
CA MET A 1 1.35 0.05 -20.77
C MET A 1 1.35 0.63 -19.37
N SER A 2 0.54 1.66 -19.13
CA SER A 2 0.41 2.27 -17.81
C SER A 2 -0.31 1.26 -16.90
N LYS A 3 0.24 0.95 -15.73
CA LYS A 3 -0.40 0.02 -14.78
C LYS A 3 -1.62 0.72 -14.17
N THR A 4 -2.70 -0.02 -13.90
CA THR A 4 -3.84 0.49 -13.13
C THR A 4 -3.63 0.15 -11.65
N PRO A 5 -3.87 1.07 -10.71
CA PRO A 5 -3.83 0.76 -9.29
C PRO A 5 -4.91 -0.25 -8.90
N ASP A 6 -4.52 -1.34 -8.23
CA ASP A 6 -5.44 -2.32 -7.63
C ASP A 6 -5.99 -1.88 -6.27
N PHE A 7 -5.29 -0.96 -5.57
CA PHE A 7 -5.64 -0.51 -4.22
C PHE A 7 -5.84 0.99 -4.17
N ASN A 8 -6.74 1.44 -3.30
CA ASN A 8 -7.03 2.85 -3.07
C ASN A 8 -6.43 3.33 -1.75
N VAL A 9 -6.22 4.65 -1.61
CA VAL A 9 -5.87 5.25 -0.33
C VAL A 9 -6.92 4.89 0.71
N GLY A 10 -6.48 4.43 1.88
CA GLY A 10 -7.34 3.93 2.96
C GLY A 10 -7.57 2.42 2.95
N ASP A 11 -7.28 1.71 1.86
CA ASP A 11 -7.35 0.24 1.86
C ASP A 11 -6.35 -0.34 2.86
N ILE A 12 -6.78 -1.38 3.57
CA ILE A 12 -5.90 -2.17 4.43
C ILE A 12 -5.25 -3.27 3.57
N VAL A 13 -3.94 -3.35 3.64
CA VAL A 13 -3.11 -4.26 2.86
C VAL A 13 -2.04 -4.92 3.74
N LYS A 14 -1.52 -6.06 3.30
CA LYS A 14 -0.39 -6.76 3.93
C LYS A 14 0.55 -7.29 2.87
N LEU A 15 1.83 -7.46 3.21
CA LEU A 15 2.77 -8.15 2.36
C LEU A 15 2.40 -9.63 2.21
N LYS A 16 2.57 -10.20 1.01
CA LYS A 16 2.41 -11.63 0.73
C LYS A 16 3.29 -12.52 1.61
N SER A 17 4.45 -12.02 2.03
CA SER A 17 5.36 -12.70 2.95
C SER A 17 4.92 -12.67 4.42
N GLY A 18 3.83 -11.98 4.74
CA GLY A 18 3.41 -11.68 6.11
C GLY A 18 3.94 -10.33 6.62
N GLY A 19 3.50 -9.93 7.81
CA GLY A 19 3.80 -8.62 8.41
C GLY A 19 2.60 -8.03 9.15
N PRO A 20 2.69 -6.78 9.62
CA PRO A 20 1.53 -6.06 10.16
C PRO A 20 0.51 -5.74 9.06
N ASP A 21 -0.73 -5.52 9.46
CA ASP A 21 -1.69 -4.84 8.58
C ASP A 21 -1.25 -3.38 8.41
N MET A 22 -1.24 -2.93 7.16
CA MET A 22 -0.83 -1.59 6.78
C MET A 22 -1.99 -0.90 6.06
N THR A 23 -2.00 0.42 6.05
CA THR A 23 -2.96 1.21 5.27
C THR A 23 -2.25 1.84 4.08
N VAL A 24 -2.86 1.78 2.91
CA VAL A 24 -2.39 2.55 1.74
C VAL A 24 -2.54 4.03 2.04
N LYS A 25 -1.42 4.73 2.12
CA LYS A 25 -1.34 6.18 2.36
C LYS A 25 -1.35 6.97 1.05
N GLU A 26 -0.68 6.45 0.03
CA GLU A 26 -0.47 7.15 -1.25
C GLU A 26 -0.34 6.12 -2.39
N VAL A 27 -0.97 6.41 -3.53
CA VAL A 27 -0.77 5.72 -4.80
C VAL A 27 0.33 6.46 -5.55
N ARG A 28 1.50 5.84 -5.79
CA ARG A 28 2.64 6.56 -6.38
C ARG A 28 2.41 6.78 -7.87
N ILE A 29 2.37 8.04 -8.28
CA ILE A 29 2.26 8.47 -9.67
C ILE A 29 3.56 9.13 -10.16
N ASN A 30 3.79 9.08 -11.46
CA ASN A 30 4.91 9.77 -12.11
C ASN A 30 4.51 11.21 -12.53
N ILE A 31 5.43 11.93 -13.18
CA ILE A 31 5.20 13.31 -13.67
C ILE A 31 4.13 13.45 -14.76
N ARG A 32 3.60 12.33 -15.28
CA ARG A 32 2.54 12.26 -16.28
C ARG A 32 1.20 11.81 -15.67
N ASP A 33 1.11 11.84 -14.34
CA ASP A 33 -0.03 11.36 -13.55
C ASP A 33 -0.35 9.86 -13.77
N GLU A 34 0.64 9.08 -14.20
CA GLU A 34 0.48 7.63 -14.38
C GLU A 34 0.97 6.87 -13.16
N PHE A 35 0.22 5.84 -12.78
CA PHE A 35 0.60 4.96 -11.69
C PHE A 35 1.91 4.21 -11.97
N THR A 36 2.81 4.26 -11.00
CA THR A 36 4.17 3.70 -11.12
C THR A 36 4.23 2.19 -10.80
N GLY A 37 3.17 1.61 -10.25
CA GLY A 37 3.18 0.25 -9.74
C GLY A 37 3.46 0.14 -8.25
N ASN A 38 3.74 1.25 -7.56
CA ASN A 38 4.11 1.25 -6.14
C ASN A 38 3.10 2.03 -5.28
N TYR A 39 3.00 1.62 -4.02
CA TYR A 39 2.19 2.28 -3.00
C TYR A 39 3.08 2.72 -1.86
N ARG A 40 2.77 3.89 -1.29
CA ARG A 40 3.25 4.22 0.05
C ARG A 40 2.23 3.71 1.05
N CYS A 41 2.68 2.86 1.95
CA CYS A 41 1.88 2.33 3.05
C CYS A 41 2.34 2.94 4.38
N GLN A 42 1.43 2.95 5.35
CA GLN A 42 1.72 3.32 6.74
C GLN A 42 1.14 2.28 7.69
N TRP A 43 1.82 2.03 8.80
CA TRP A 43 1.34 1.12 9.84
C TRP A 43 1.88 1.51 11.20
N PHE A 44 1.32 0.91 12.24
CA PHE A 44 1.85 1.05 13.59
C PHE A 44 2.66 -0.17 13.99
N ALA A 45 3.91 0.05 14.39
CA ALA A 45 4.74 -0.93 15.08
C ALA A 45 4.73 -0.60 16.58
N GLY A 46 3.74 -1.15 17.30
CA GLY A 46 3.44 -0.73 18.67
C GLY A 46 2.93 0.72 18.69
N LYS A 47 3.64 1.62 19.38
CA LYS A 47 3.28 3.06 19.47
C LYS A 47 3.91 3.93 18.39
N LYS A 48 4.73 3.34 17.52
CA LYS A 48 5.46 4.08 16.48
C LYS A 48 4.70 3.98 15.16
N LEU A 49 4.49 5.13 14.52
CA LEU A 49 4.05 5.19 13.12
C LEU A 49 5.26 4.94 12.21
N ASP A 50 5.16 3.94 11.34
CA ASP A 50 6.14 3.63 10.31
C ASP A 50 5.53 3.77 8.90
N LEU A 51 6.41 3.93 7.91
CA LEU A 51 6.08 4.15 6.50
C LEU A 51 6.96 3.27 5.63
N GLY A 52 6.44 2.83 4.49
CA GLY A 52 7.19 2.02 3.53
C GLY A 52 6.60 2.12 2.13
N ASP A 53 7.45 2.01 1.12
CA ASP A 53 7.04 1.94 -0.29
C ASP A 53 7.12 0.48 -0.76
N PHE A 54 6.01 -0.02 -1.32
CA PHE A 54 5.89 -1.42 -1.74
C PHE A 54 5.30 -1.56 -3.14
N PRO A 55 5.78 -2.52 -3.95
CA PRO A 55 5.19 -2.81 -5.25
C PRO A 55 3.81 -3.46 -5.12
N GLN A 56 2.90 -3.16 -6.05
CA GLN A 56 1.53 -3.68 -6.09
C GLN A 56 1.49 -5.21 -5.94
N GLU A 57 2.36 -5.90 -6.68
CA GLU A 57 2.40 -7.36 -6.68
C GLU A 57 2.87 -7.99 -5.37
N SER A 58 3.44 -7.24 -4.42
CA SER A 58 3.82 -7.77 -3.11
C SER A 58 2.71 -7.64 -2.07
N LEU A 59 1.62 -6.93 -2.38
CA LEU A 59 0.54 -6.64 -1.45
C LEU A 59 -0.66 -7.56 -1.67
N LEU A 60 -1.42 -7.77 -0.60
CA LEU A 60 -2.73 -8.41 -0.56
C LEU A 60 -3.71 -7.48 0.13
N LYS A 61 -4.93 -7.34 -0.39
CA LYS A 61 -6.02 -6.65 0.30
C LYS A 61 -6.45 -7.46 1.52
N VAL A 62 -6.71 -6.76 2.62
CA VAL A 62 -7.19 -7.35 3.88
C VAL A 62 -8.49 -6.64 4.24
N GLU A 63 -9.48 -7.39 4.73
CA GLU A 63 -10.70 -6.80 5.26
C GLU A 63 -10.44 -6.20 6.64
N ALA A 64 -11.01 -5.03 6.90
CA ALA A 64 -10.97 -4.44 8.23
C ALA A 64 -11.77 -5.34 9.19
N VAL A 65 -11.11 -5.86 10.22
CA VAL A 65 -11.83 -6.47 11.36
C VAL A 65 -12.21 -5.32 12.28
N ILE A 66 -13.47 -4.91 12.20
CA ILE A 66 -14.08 -3.85 13.02
C ILE A 66 -14.66 -4.45 14.30
#